data_AF-A0A2E8DZY2-F1
#
_entry.id   AF-A0A2E8DZY2-F1
#
_cell.length_a   1.000
_cell.length_b   1.000
_cell.length_c   1.000
_cell.angle_alpha   90.00
_cell.angle_beta   90.00
_cell.angle_gamma   90.00
#
_symmetry.space_group_name_H-M   'P 1'
#
loop_
_entity.id
_entity.type
_entity.pdbx_description
1 polymer ?
#
loop_
_entity_poly.entity_id
_entity_poly.type
_entity_poly.pdbx_seq_one_letter_code
_entity_poly.pdbx_strand_id
1 'polypeptide(L)'
;MITLTNFDPIQNYIYSKRNGGLRVSLGGLNPTGASCEITNEQGNPKLIGKCHRQVWYSKKRVPRTNESDDMSMIRFGIGDAYEEELQQHWEKQGILLASNLKLKAPIGVCSDGEQIDMSGEIDAILRMCEMDEYGRVKSMNMDEAVAIEVKSTRGYFSEKGLMGKGNKMYPIGYPKLEHLMQTGMYLHTRKVVEETYGVKIPYAVIVYGLVDSCKTNQFRIELSNDYDGEILVKTMDGRPIVPQTDPMEQLKDPNGKTNVPIGGLTIENILARYVESYEKLKADSPPDRDFSLRYSDEVFEELKKQGELTKTKMAAFEKNATNPVGDWQCSYCDWKDECYPFGVMTELVESGGITKEDAMRELGF
;
A
#
# COMPACT_ATOMS: atom_id res chain seq x y z
N MET A 1 -5.35 -52.44 12.91
CA MET A 1 -4.96 -51.08 13.35
C MET A 1 -4.98 -50.19 12.12
N ILE A 2 -5.95 -49.29 12.00
CA ILE A 2 -5.91 -48.24 10.97
C ILE A 2 -5.06 -47.13 11.57
N THR A 3 -3.82 -46.98 11.09
CA THR A 3 -3.03 -45.78 11.34
C THR A 3 -3.76 -44.62 10.67
N LEU A 4 -4.42 -43.79 11.48
CA LEU A 4 -4.91 -42.49 11.04
C LEU A 4 -3.69 -41.70 10.55
N THR A 5 -3.63 -41.45 9.25
CA THR A 5 -2.59 -40.61 8.66
C THR A 5 -2.90 -39.16 9.00
N ASN A 6 -1.94 -38.42 9.55
CA ASN A 6 -2.01 -36.96 9.77
C ASN A 6 -1.91 -36.19 8.44
N PHE A 7 -2.64 -36.62 7.41
CA PHE A 7 -2.63 -35.98 6.10
C PHE A 7 -3.51 -34.72 6.15
N ASP A 8 -2.85 -33.57 6.28
CA ASP A 8 -3.48 -32.25 6.20
C ASP A 8 -2.98 -31.53 4.93
N PRO A 9 -3.77 -31.49 3.85
CA PRO A 9 -3.37 -30.83 2.62
C PRO A 9 -3.23 -29.32 2.76
N ILE A 10 -3.94 -28.68 3.70
CA ILE A 10 -3.87 -27.24 3.92
C ILE A 10 -2.56 -26.88 4.63
N GLN A 11 -2.17 -27.65 5.65
CA GLN A 11 -0.88 -27.45 6.29
C GLN A 11 0.29 -27.74 5.35
N ASN A 12 0.17 -28.73 4.46
CA ASN A 12 1.17 -28.97 3.41
C ASN A 12 1.29 -27.78 2.45
N TYR A 13 0.17 -27.19 2.03
CA TYR A 13 0.15 -25.98 1.20
C TYR A 13 0.80 -24.79 1.91
N ILE A 14 0.45 -24.54 3.18
CA ILE A 14 1.01 -23.44 3.99
C ILE A 14 2.52 -23.62 4.16
N TYR A 15 2.97 -24.84 4.46
CA TYR A 15 4.39 -25.16 4.55
C TYR A 15 5.12 -24.86 3.23
N SER A 16 4.56 -25.29 2.10
CA SER A 16 5.10 -25.01 0.77
C SER A 16 5.16 -23.50 0.48
N LYS A 17 4.11 -22.74 0.81
CA LYS A 17 4.09 -21.28 0.64
C LYS A 17 5.13 -20.55 1.49
N ARG A 18 5.29 -20.94 2.75
CA ARG A 18 6.28 -20.33 3.66
C ARG A 18 7.72 -20.61 3.25
N ASN A 19 7.99 -21.82 2.79
CA ASN A 19 9.35 -22.29 2.47
C ASN A 19 9.66 -22.25 0.97
N GLY A 20 8.71 -21.84 0.13
CA GLY A 20 8.88 -21.67 -1.30
C GLY A 20 9.76 -20.46 -1.62
N GLY A 21 10.27 -20.43 -2.85
CA GLY A 21 11.02 -19.28 -3.35
C GLY A 21 10.11 -18.04 -3.39
N LEU A 22 10.37 -17.06 -2.53
CA LEU A 22 9.75 -15.74 -2.64
C LEU A 22 10.24 -15.04 -3.93
N ARG A 23 9.39 -14.22 -4.55
CA ARG A 23 9.78 -13.39 -5.69
C ARG A 23 11.03 -12.57 -5.31
N VAL A 24 12.14 -12.80 -6.01
CA VAL A 24 13.44 -12.20 -5.69
C VAL A 24 13.54 -10.79 -6.28
N SER A 25 13.73 -9.80 -5.40
CA SER A 25 14.04 -8.41 -5.75
C SER A 25 15.41 -8.31 -6.44
N LEU A 26 15.56 -7.38 -7.40
CA LEU A 26 16.82 -7.13 -8.09
C LEU A 26 17.79 -6.21 -7.30
N GLY A 27 17.52 -5.99 -6.01
CA GLY A 27 18.24 -5.04 -5.16
C GLY A 27 17.70 -3.61 -5.27
N GLY A 28 18.20 -2.69 -4.45
CA GLY A 28 17.68 -1.31 -4.36
C GLY A 28 16.46 -1.18 -3.44
N LEU A 29 15.77 -0.04 -3.50
CA LEU A 29 14.50 0.19 -2.81
C LEU A 29 13.32 -0.41 -3.59
N ASN A 30 12.17 -0.57 -2.95
CA ASN A 30 11.00 -1.21 -3.57
C ASN A 30 9.85 -0.20 -3.69
N PRO A 31 9.04 -0.22 -4.77
CA PRO A 31 7.81 0.58 -4.89
C PRO A 31 6.86 0.47 -3.70
N THR A 32 6.74 -0.74 -3.13
CA THR A 32 5.93 -1.04 -1.94
C THR A 32 6.52 -0.50 -0.64
N GLY A 33 7.76 -0.01 -0.69
CA GLY A 33 8.44 0.71 0.39
C GLY A 33 8.27 2.23 0.32
N ALA A 34 7.49 2.75 -0.65
CA ALA A 34 7.21 4.18 -0.75
C ALA A 34 6.50 4.73 0.49
N SER A 35 6.83 5.98 0.82
CA SER A 35 6.05 6.82 1.71
C SER A 35 5.98 8.22 1.14
N CYS A 36 4.99 9.01 1.59
CA CYS A 36 4.79 10.37 1.10
C CYS A 36 4.15 11.21 2.20
N GLU A 37 4.61 12.45 2.33
CA GLU A 37 3.88 13.47 3.08
C GLU A 37 2.78 14.04 2.18
N ILE A 38 1.55 14.05 2.68
CA ILE A 38 0.39 14.56 1.95
C ILE A 38 -0.39 15.54 2.82
N THR A 39 -1.26 16.29 2.16
CA THR A 39 -2.41 16.93 2.79
C THR A 39 -3.64 16.08 2.47
N ASN A 40 -4.31 15.56 3.49
CA ASN A 40 -5.46 14.66 3.29
C ASN A 40 -6.71 15.42 2.81
N GLU A 41 -7.81 14.69 2.63
CA GLU A 41 -9.06 15.24 2.10
C GLU A 41 -9.70 16.30 3.00
N GLN A 42 -9.31 16.32 4.27
CA GLN A 42 -9.73 17.34 5.21
C GLN A 42 -8.74 18.51 5.27
N GLY A 43 -7.67 18.56 4.48
CA GLY A 43 -6.69 19.63 4.56
C GLY A 43 -5.66 19.48 5.70
N ASN A 44 -5.54 18.31 6.33
CA ASN A 44 -4.60 18.08 7.41
C ASN A 44 -3.33 17.39 6.89
N PRO A 45 -2.12 17.76 7.38
CA PRO A 45 -0.89 17.09 7.00
C PRO A 45 -0.89 15.63 7.52
N LYS A 46 -0.38 14.70 6.71
CA LYS A 46 -0.37 13.28 7.04
C LYS A 46 0.78 12.57 6.32
N LEU A 47 1.54 11.76 7.05
CA LEU A 47 2.46 10.80 6.45
C LEU A 47 1.71 9.50 6.09
N ILE A 48 1.92 9.01 4.88
CA ILE A 48 1.33 7.76 4.38
C ILE A 48 2.42 6.82 3.86
N GLY A 49 2.09 5.53 3.72
CA GLY A 49 3.00 4.53 3.18
C GLY A 49 3.85 3.82 4.22
N LYS A 50 5.06 3.44 3.84
CA LYS A 50 5.94 2.55 4.62
C LYS A 50 6.85 3.30 5.59
N CYS A 51 7.02 2.77 6.80
CA CYS A 51 7.97 3.27 7.77
C CYS A 51 9.42 3.07 7.30
N HIS A 52 10.27 4.09 7.40
CA HIS A 52 11.70 3.99 7.06
C HIS A 52 12.42 2.99 7.96
N ARG A 53 12.04 2.89 9.24
CA ARG A 53 12.57 1.87 10.15
C ARG A 53 12.24 0.46 9.68
N GLN A 54 11.05 0.25 9.13
CA GLN A 54 10.67 -1.04 8.54
C GLN A 54 11.48 -1.36 7.28
N VAL A 55 11.73 -0.36 6.42
CA VAL A 55 12.61 -0.53 5.26
C VAL A 55 14.03 -0.89 5.72
N TRP A 56 14.53 -0.22 6.76
CA TRP A 56 15.83 -0.51 7.37
C TRP A 56 15.92 -1.96 7.88
N TYR A 57 14.97 -2.43 8.68
CA TYR A 57 14.95 -3.80 9.17
C TYR A 57 14.96 -4.83 8.03
N SER A 58 14.14 -4.59 7.00
CA SER A 58 14.09 -5.44 5.82
C SER A 58 15.42 -5.50 5.07
N LYS A 59 16.04 -4.35 4.78
CA LYS A 59 17.27 -4.27 4.00
C LYS A 59 18.51 -4.74 4.77
N LYS A 60 18.54 -4.56 6.10
CA LYS A 60 19.57 -5.10 7.00
C LYS A 60 19.33 -6.57 7.38
N ARG A 61 18.25 -7.19 6.87
CA ARG A 61 17.87 -8.59 7.12
C ARG A 61 17.69 -8.90 8.61
N VAL A 62 17.18 -7.94 9.38
CA VAL A 62 16.79 -8.19 10.77
C VAL A 62 15.67 -9.23 10.76
N PRO A 63 15.75 -10.29 11.61
CA PRO A 63 14.71 -11.30 11.67
C PRO A 63 13.33 -10.69 11.94
N ARG A 64 12.31 -11.20 11.27
CA ARG A 64 10.93 -10.80 11.52
C ARG A 64 10.48 -11.37 12.86
N THR A 65 9.74 -10.59 13.63
CA THR A 65 9.21 -11.01 14.95
C THR A 65 7.72 -11.33 14.89
N ASN A 66 7.02 -10.79 13.90
CA ASN A 66 5.57 -10.92 13.72
C ASN A 66 5.28 -11.44 12.32
N GLU A 67 5.72 -12.66 12.04
CA GLU A 67 5.52 -13.28 10.74
C GLU A 67 4.03 -13.49 10.43
N SER A 68 3.74 -13.51 9.13
CA SER A 68 2.39 -13.74 8.61
C SER A 68 1.84 -15.12 9.05
N ASP A 69 0.64 -15.11 9.58
CA ASP A 69 -0.07 -16.31 10.03
C ASP A 69 -0.51 -17.21 8.87
N ASP A 70 -1.01 -18.42 9.20
CA ASP A 70 -1.49 -19.41 8.23
C ASP A 70 -2.56 -18.82 7.31
N MET A 71 -3.46 -18.00 7.88
CA MET A 71 -4.51 -17.31 7.14
C MET A 71 -3.95 -16.31 6.12
N SER A 72 -2.85 -15.64 6.45
CA SER A 72 -2.15 -14.72 5.54
C SER A 72 -1.49 -15.47 4.40
N MET A 73 -0.92 -16.65 4.64
CA MET A 73 -0.39 -17.50 3.56
C MET A 73 -1.47 -17.91 2.56
N ILE A 74 -2.65 -18.29 3.05
CA ILE A 74 -3.82 -18.59 2.20
C ILE A 74 -4.26 -17.35 1.40
N ARG A 75 -4.26 -16.16 2.03
CA ARG A 75 -4.61 -14.90 1.35
C ARG A 75 -3.65 -14.56 0.23
N PHE A 76 -2.34 -14.68 0.46
CA PHE A 76 -1.34 -14.48 -0.59
C PHE A 76 -1.53 -15.46 -1.74
N GLY A 77 -1.77 -16.73 -1.41
CA GLY A 77 -2.16 -17.76 -2.37
C GLY A 77 -3.31 -17.41 -3.29
N ILE A 78 -4.41 -16.91 -2.71
CA ILE A 78 -5.58 -16.48 -3.47
C ILE A 78 -5.24 -15.27 -4.35
N GLY A 79 -4.39 -14.36 -3.86
CA GLY A 79 -3.90 -13.22 -4.65
C GLY A 79 -3.13 -13.66 -5.88
N ASP A 80 -2.14 -14.53 -5.69
CA ASP A 80 -1.31 -15.07 -6.78
C ASP A 80 -2.19 -15.77 -7.84
N ALA A 81 -3.12 -16.63 -7.41
CA ALA A 81 -4.01 -17.35 -8.33
C ALA A 81 -4.96 -16.42 -9.09
N TYR A 82 -5.46 -15.36 -8.43
CA TYR A 82 -6.35 -14.39 -9.07
C TYR A 82 -5.62 -13.56 -10.15
N GLU A 83 -4.39 -13.13 -9.85
CA GLU A 83 -3.52 -12.44 -10.81
C GLU A 83 -3.16 -13.35 -11.99
N GLU A 84 -2.75 -14.59 -11.72
CA GLU A 84 -2.40 -15.57 -12.75
C GLU A 84 -3.57 -15.86 -13.69
N GLU A 85 -4.78 -16.06 -13.15
CA GLU A 85 -5.98 -16.32 -13.97
C GLU A 85 -6.27 -15.13 -14.92
N LEU A 86 -6.18 -13.90 -14.44
CA LEU A 86 -6.36 -12.71 -15.28
C LEU A 86 -5.31 -12.65 -16.41
N GLN A 87 -4.03 -12.87 -16.08
CA GLN A 87 -2.93 -12.88 -17.05
C GLN A 87 -3.16 -13.94 -18.13
N GLN A 88 -3.56 -15.16 -17.77
CA GLN A 88 -3.85 -16.24 -18.71
C GLN A 88 -4.97 -15.87 -19.70
N HIS A 89 -6.01 -15.17 -19.25
CA HIS A 89 -7.11 -14.77 -20.15
C HIS A 89 -6.76 -13.55 -21.01
N TRP A 90 -5.95 -12.62 -20.52
CA TRP A 90 -5.39 -11.55 -21.36
C TRP A 90 -4.47 -12.09 -22.44
N GLU A 91 -3.68 -13.13 -22.14
CA GLU A 91 -2.87 -13.85 -23.13
C GLU A 91 -3.74 -14.54 -24.18
N LYS A 92 -4.81 -15.26 -23.77
CA LYS A 92 -5.76 -15.90 -24.69
C LYS A 92 -6.45 -14.91 -25.63
N GLN A 93 -6.69 -13.68 -25.19
CA GLN A 93 -7.24 -12.60 -26.00
C GLN A 93 -6.19 -11.93 -26.92
N GLY A 94 -4.90 -12.28 -26.77
CA GLY A 94 -3.79 -11.74 -27.57
C GLY A 94 -3.34 -10.33 -27.17
N ILE A 95 -3.77 -9.82 -26.01
CA ILE A 95 -3.48 -8.45 -25.56
C ILE A 95 -2.34 -8.37 -24.56
N LEU A 96 -1.91 -9.48 -23.97
CA LEU A 96 -0.79 -9.51 -23.02
C LEU A 96 0.55 -9.31 -23.73
N LEU A 97 1.31 -8.29 -23.34
CA LEU A 97 2.70 -8.08 -23.77
C LEU A 97 3.71 -8.72 -22.84
N ALA A 98 3.45 -8.60 -21.53
CA ALA A 98 4.31 -9.11 -20.48
C ALA A 98 3.49 -9.36 -19.22
N SER A 99 3.86 -10.38 -18.46
CA SER A 99 3.37 -10.63 -17.11
C SER A 99 4.55 -10.67 -16.13
N ASN A 100 4.31 -10.25 -14.88
CA ASN A 100 5.31 -10.25 -13.81
C ASN A 100 6.63 -9.59 -14.23
N LEU A 101 6.53 -8.44 -14.91
CA LEU A 101 7.66 -7.76 -15.52
C LEU A 101 8.53 -7.12 -14.44
N LYS A 102 9.71 -7.69 -14.21
CA LYS A 102 10.69 -7.11 -13.30
C LYS A 102 11.29 -5.84 -13.88
N LEU A 103 11.25 -4.77 -13.09
CA LEU A 103 11.81 -3.47 -13.42
C LEU A 103 12.93 -3.15 -12.44
N LYS A 104 14.03 -2.61 -12.95
CA LYS A 104 15.05 -1.92 -12.16
C LYS A 104 15.37 -0.61 -12.84
N ALA A 105 15.23 0.50 -12.12
CA ALA A 105 15.42 1.83 -12.68
C ALA A 105 16.08 2.77 -11.64
N PRO A 106 16.95 3.69 -12.09
CA PRO A 106 17.44 4.76 -11.23
C PRO A 106 16.28 5.71 -10.90
N ILE A 107 16.17 6.10 -9.63
CA ILE A 107 15.12 7.00 -9.14
C ILE A 107 15.66 8.23 -8.43
N GLY A 108 16.98 8.31 -8.21
CA GLY A 108 17.58 9.46 -7.56
C GLY A 108 19.06 9.26 -7.26
N VAL A 109 19.62 10.24 -6.58
CA VAL A 109 21.02 10.26 -6.13
C VAL A 109 21.06 10.77 -4.70
N CYS A 110 21.87 10.14 -3.87
CA CYS A 110 22.11 10.53 -2.48
C CYS A 110 23.00 11.78 -2.37
N SER A 111 23.08 12.31 -1.15
CA SER A 111 23.90 13.48 -0.82
C SER A 111 25.40 13.29 -1.09
N ASP A 112 25.88 12.06 -1.06
CA ASP A 112 27.26 11.66 -1.37
C ASP A 112 27.47 11.23 -2.83
N GLY A 113 26.45 11.35 -3.68
CA GLY A 113 26.52 11.02 -5.10
C GLY A 113 26.20 9.55 -5.44
N GLU A 114 25.85 8.71 -4.46
CA GLU A 114 25.46 7.32 -4.72
C GLU A 114 24.09 7.25 -5.43
N GLN A 115 23.99 6.42 -6.48
CA GLN A 115 22.73 6.23 -7.21
C GLN A 115 21.74 5.40 -6.39
N ILE A 116 20.50 5.87 -6.34
CA ILE A 116 19.38 5.14 -5.74
C ILE A 116 18.64 4.41 -6.85
N ASP A 117 18.68 3.08 -6.80
CA ASP A 117 17.89 2.22 -7.67
C ASP A 117 16.60 1.80 -6.98
N MET A 118 15.52 1.74 -7.76
CA MET A 118 14.29 1.05 -7.42
C MET A 118 14.19 -0.27 -8.17
N SER A 119 13.77 -1.33 -7.49
CA SER A 119 13.36 -2.59 -8.10
C SER A 119 11.92 -2.94 -7.75
N GLY A 120 11.13 -3.22 -8.78
CA GLY A 120 9.73 -3.63 -8.64
C GLY A 120 9.32 -4.65 -9.69
N GLU A 121 8.05 -5.01 -9.66
CA GLU A 121 7.46 -5.98 -10.58
C GLU A 121 6.08 -5.49 -10.98
N ILE A 122 5.88 -5.25 -12.28
CA ILE A 122 4.60 -4.83 -12.83
C ILE A 122 3.82 -6.10 -13.18
N ASP A 123 2.61 -6.24 -12.67
CA ASP A 123 1.85 -7.49 -12.79
C ASP A 123 1.55 -7.83 -14.25
N ALA A 124 1.14 -6.85 -15.06
CA ALA A 124 1.02 -7.04 -16.51
C ALA A 124 1.19 -5.75 -17.32
N ILE A 125 1.63 -5.90 -18.57
CA ILE A 125 1.54 -4.88 -19.61
C ILE A 125 0.58 -5.39 -20.67
N LEU A 126 -0.47 -4.63 -20.97
CA LEU A 126 -1.48 -5.00 -21.96
C LEU A 126 -1.49 -4.00 -23.13
N ARG A 127 -1.56 -4.49 -24.38
CA ARG A 127 -1.86 -3.63 -25.52
C ARG A 127 -3.23 -2.99 -25.33
N MET A 128 -3.33 -1.70 -25.62
CA MET A 128 -4.64 -1.05 -25.67
C MET A 128 -5.43 -1.62 -26.84
N CYS A 129 -6.73 -1.83 -26.64
CA CYS A 129 -7.58 -2.43 -27.65
C CYS A 129 -9.01 -1.91 -27.54
N GLU A 130 -9.74 -1.93 -28.66
CA GLU A 130 -11.18 -1.76 -28.64
C GLU A 130 -11.84 -3.11 -28.38
N MET A 131 -12.79 -3.14 -27.45
CA MET A 131 -13.58 -4.32 -27.13
C MET A 131 -15.05 -4.11 -27.49
N ASP A 132 -15.79 -5.19 -27.75
CA ASP A 132 -17.25 -5.15 -27.75
C ASP A 132 -17.84 -5.17 -26.33
N GLU A 133 -19.16 -5.13 -26.22
CA GLU A 133 -19.89 -5.19 -24.95
C GLU A 133 -19.68 -6.50 -24.18
N TYR A 134 -19.15 -7.54 -24.83
CA TYR A 134 -18.85 -8.85 -24.24
C TYR A 134 -17.36 -9.01 -23.90
N GLY A 135 -16.54 -7.97 -24.10
CA GLY A 135 -15.11 -8.00 -23.85
C GLY A 135 -14.27 -8.67 -24.94
N ARG A 136 -14.85 -8.95 -26.11
CA ARG A 136 -14.08 -9.50 -27.25
C ARG A 136 -13.29 -8.38 -27.92
N VAL A 137 -12.00 -8.63 -28.12
CA VAL A 137 -11.11 -7.72 -28.86
C VAL A 137 -11.58 -7.57 -30.32
N LYS A 138 -11.81 -6.33 -30.75
CA LYS A 138 -12.14 -5.96 -32.13
C LYS A 138 -10.92 -5.49 -32.91
N SER A 139 -10.08 -4.68 -32.27
CA SER A 139 -8.90 -4.05 -32.84
C SER A 139 -7.88 -3.81 -31.73
N MET A 140 -6.58 -3.77 -32.08
CA MET A 140 -5.50 -3.50 -31.13
C MET A 140 -4.72 -2.27 -31.58
N ASN A 141 -4.34 -1.43 -30.61
CA ASN A 141 -3.35 -0.39 -30.79
C ASN A 141 -1.96 -1.03 -30.67
N MET A 142 -1.15 -0.90 -31.72
CA MET A 142 0.21 -1.46 -31.75
C MET A 142 1.23 -0.53 -31.10
N ASP A 143 0.89 0.75 -30.94
CA ASP A 143 1.76 1.83 -30.45
C ASP A 143 1.48 2.19 -28.98
N GLU A 144 0.38 1.72 -28.40
CA GLU A 144 0.01 2.02 -27.00
C GLU A 144 -0.30 0.77 -26.18
N ALA A 145 0.12 0.82 -24.91
CA ALA A 145 -0.13 -0.19 -23.91
C ALA A 145 -0.52 0.45 -22.58
N VAL A 146 -1.01 -0.36 -21.65
CA VAL A 146 -1.30 0.05 -20.27
C VAL A 146 -0.56 -0.87 -19.30
N ALA A 147 -0.04 -0.29 -18.23
CA ALA A 147 0.48 -1.05 -17.10
C ALA A 147 -0.70 -1.45 -16.19
N ILE A 148 -0.68 -2.68 -15.67
CA ILE A 148 -1.72 -3.21 -14.80
C ILE A 148 -1.12 -3.57 -13.45
N GLU A 149 -1.81 -3.16 -12.38
CA GLU A 149 -1.59 -3.58 -11.01
C GLU A 149 -2.84 -4.32 -10.51
N VAL A 150 -2.71 -5.58 -10.11
CA VAL A 150 -3.80 -6.44 -9.65
C VAL A 150 -3.80 -6.52 -8.13
N LYS A 151 -4.96 -6.28 -7.52
CA LYS A 151 -5.10 -6.29 -6.06
C LYS A 151 -6.32 -7.11 -5.65
N SER A 152 -6.07 -8.25 -5.03
CA SER A 152 -7.13 -9.01 -4.35
C SER A 152 -7.36 -8.48 -2.94
N THR A 153 -8.62 -8.43 -2.51
CA THR A 153 -9.00 -7.96 -1.17
C THR A 153 -10.29 -8.65 -0.70
N ARG A 154 -10.71 -8.38 0.53
CA ARG A 154 -11.92 -8.93 1.16
C ARG A 154 -12.45 -8.01 2.25
N GLY A 155 -13.70 -8.26 2.64
CA GLY A 155 -14.32 -7.68 3.82
C GLY A 155 -14.99 -6.32 3.62
N TYR A 156 -15.82 -5.97 4.60
CA TYR A 156 -16.70 -4.80 4.58
C TYR A 156 -15.98 -3.47 4.33
N PHE A 157 -14.83 -3.23 4.99
CA PHE A 157 -14.10 -1.98 4.83
C PHE A 157 -13.49 -1.83 3.44
N SER A 158 -13.05 -2.93 2.83
CA SER A 158 -12.57 -2.95 1.45
C SER A 158 -13.72 -2.67 0.48
N GLU A 159 -14.90 -3.26 0.70
CA GLU A 159 -16.09 -3.01 -0.11
C GLU A 159 -16.52 -1.54 -0.03
N LYS A 160 -16.52 -0.96 1.17
CA LYS A 160 -16.83 0.46 1.38
C LYS A 160 -15.81 1.38 0.70
N GLY A 161 -14.51 1.16 0.94
CA GLY A 161 -13.45 2.02 0.44
C GLY A 161 -13.24 1.93 -1.07
N LEU A 162 -13.18 0.71 -1.60
CA LEU A 162 -12.79 0.44 -2.99
C LEU A 162 -13.96 0.35 -3.97
N MET A 163 -15.15 -0.06 -3.50
CA MET A 163 -16.35 -0.14 -4.35
C MET A 163 -17.31 1.04 -4.08
N GLY A 164 -16.99 1.91 -3.11
CA GLY A 164 -17.80 3.07 -2.76
C GLY A 164 -19.08 2.77 -1.96
N LYS A 165 -19.32 1.52 -1.54
CA LYS A 165 -20.57 1.12 -0.87
C LYS A 165 -20.77 1.87 0.44
N GLY A 166 -21.70 2.82 0.45
CA GLY A 166 -21.95 3.68 1.61
C GLY A 166 -20.79 4.64 1.94
N ASN A 167 -19.88 4.85 0.99
CA ASN A 167 -18.84 5.86 1.08
C ASN A 167 -19.36 7.17 0.49
N LYS A 168 -19.65 8.15 1.35
CA LYS A 168 -20.16 9.45 0.89
C LYS A 168 -19.08 10.33 0.26
N MET A 169 -17.82 10.14 0.65
CA MET A 169 -16.70 10.93 0.13
C MET A 169 -16.30 10.46 -1.25
N TYR A 170 -16.22 9.14 -1.46
CA TYR A 170 -15.93 8.54 -2.76
C TYR A 170 -17.00 7.48 -3.11
N PRO A 171 -18.15 7.89 -3.69
CA PRO A 171 -19.27 6.99 -3.96
C PRO A 171 -18.99 5.88 -4.97
N ILE A 172 -17.97 6.05 -5.81
CA ILE A 172 -17.48 5.05 -6.77
C ILE A 172 -16.23 4.30 -6.27
N GLY A 173 -15.84 4.56 -5.02
CA GLY A 173 -14.60 4.06 -4.42
C GLY A 173 -13.38 4.90 -4.76
N TYR A 174 -12.29 4.63 -4.04
CA TYR A 174 -10.98 5.26 -4.27
C TYR A 174 -9.86 4.24 -3.96
N PRO A 175 -8.77 4.18 -4.75
CA PRO A 175 -7.66 3.27 -4.50
C PRO A 175 -7.02 3.50 -3.12
N LYS A 176 -6.40 2.46 -2.58
CA LYS A 176 -5.52 2.63 -1.42
C LYS A 176 -4.30 3.47 -1.80
N LEU A 177 -3.89 4.38 -0.94
CA LEU A 177 -2.80 5.32 -1.22
C LEU A 177 -1.45 4.61 -1.43
N GLU A 178 -1.20 3.49 -0.75
CA GLU A 178 0.00 2.68 -0.96
C GLU A 178 0.04 2.09 -2.37
N HIS A 179 -1.12 1.72 -2.91
CA HIS A 179 -1.22 1.18 -4.27
C HIS A 179 -1.06 2.29 -5.30
N LEU A 180 -1.53 3.51 -5.01
CA LEU A 180 -1.29 4.70 -5.84
C LEU A 180 0.20 5.02 -5.92
N MET A 181 0.91 5.05 -4.78
CA MET A 181 2.36 5.32 -4.77
C MET A 181 3.13 4.23 -5.53
N GLN A 182 2.81 2.96 -5.31
CA GLN A 182 3.40 1.84 -6.06
C GLN A 182 3.21 2.02 -7.58
N THR A 183 1.97 2.27 -8.00
CA THR A 183 1.61 2.42 -9.43
C THR A 183 2.20 3.69 -10.04
N GLY A 184 2.22 4.79 -9.30
CA GLY A 184 2.85 6.05 -9.72
C GLY A 184 4.34 5.88 -9.97
N MET A 185 5.04 5.13 -9.11
CA MET A 185 6.46 4.83 -9.33
C MET A 185 6.69 3.95 -10.56
N TYR A 186 5.78 3.02 -10.87
CA TYR A 186 5.86 2.27 -12.14
C TYR A 186 5.66 3.18 -13.34
N LEU A 187 4.71 4.12 -13.28
CA LEU A 187 4.54 5.10 -14.34
C LEU A 187 5.76 6.02 -14.48
N HIS A 188 6.35 6.48 -13.38
CA HIS A 188 7.54 7.33 -13.42
C HIS A 188 8.73 6.63 -14.11
N THR A 189 8.89 5.34 -13.87
CA THR A 189 10.01 4.54 -14.38
C THR A 189 9.71 3.75 -15.66
N ARG A 190 8.53 3.94 -16.27
CA ARG A 190 8.02 3.13 -17.39
C ARG A 190 8.80 3.26 -18.69
N LYS A 191 9.67 4.28 -18.84
CA LYS A 191 10.41 4.54 -20.09
C LYS A 191 11.17 3.30 -20.59
N VAL A 192 11.79 2.55 -19.68
CA VAL A 192 12.51 1.32 -20.01
C VAL A 192 11.56 0.27 -20.60
N VAL A 193 10.33 0.19 -20.09
CA VAL A 193 9.29 -0.72 -20.59
C VAL A 193 8.80 -0.26 -21.97
N GLU A 194 8.51 1.04 -22.11
CA GLU A 194 8.09 1.65 -23.38
C GLU A 194 9.11 1.41 -24.49
N GLU A 195 10.40 1.62 -24.22
CA GLU A 195 11.48 1.35 -25.17
C GLU A 195 11.63 -0.14 -25.49
N THR A 196 11.49 -1.02 -24.50
CA THR A 196 11.62 -2.47 -24.68
C THR A 196 10.53 -3.04 -25.60
N TYR A 197 9.30 -2.57 -25.44
CA TYR A 197 8.15 -3.10 -26.18
C TYR A 197 7.75 -2.24 -27.39
N GLY A 198 8.39 -1.08 -27.59
CA GLY A 198 8.08 -0.16 -28.68
C GLY A 198 6.67 0.42 -28.57
N VAL A 199 6.24 0.76 -27.36
CA VAL A 199 4.89 1.28 -27.06
C VAL A 199 4.97 2.50 -26.16
N LYS A 200 3.92 3.33 -26.18
CA LYS A 200 3.68 4.36 -25.16
C LYS A 200 2.74 3.81 -24.08
N ILE A 201 3.00 4.14 -22.82
CA ILE A 201 2.16 3.79 -21.69
C ILE A 201 1.60 5.09 -21.09
N PRO A 202 0.44 5.58 -21.57
CA PRO A 202 -0.11 6.87 -21.12
C PRO A 202 -0.68 6.81 -19.69
N TYR A 203 -1.06 5.62 -19.21
CA TYR A 203 -1.63 5.43 -17.88
C TYR A 203 -1.48 3.99 -17.41
N ALA A 204 -1.71 3.78 -16.12
CA ALA A 204 -1.82 2.46 -15.51
C ALA A 204 -3.25 2.20 -15.03
N VAL A 205 -3.62 0.94 -14.85
CA VAL A 205 -4.91 0.53 -14.28
C VAL A 205 -4.67 -0.31 -13.04
N ILE A 206 -5.23 0.12 -11.91
CA ILE A 206 -5.31 -0.72 -10.72
C ILE A 206 -6.63 -1.49 -10.78
N VAL A 207 -6.54 -2.81 -10.87
CA VAL A 207 -7.68 -3.74 -10.89
C VAL A 207 -7.87 -4.32 -9.49
N TYR A 208 -9.01 -4.07 -8.88
CA TYR A 208 -9.37 -4.63 -7.58
C TYR A 208 -10.39 -5.77 -7.71
N GLY A 209 -10.09 -6.91 -7.08
CA GLY A 209 -11.01 -8.04 -6.94
C GLY A 209 -11.36 -8.30 -5.47
N LEU A 210 -12.63 -8.19 -5.11
CA LEU A 210 -13.17 -8.63 -3.83
C LEU A 210 -13.55 -10.10 -3.93
N VAL A 211 -12.61 -10.96 -3.56
CA VAL A 211 -12.70 -12.41 -3.80
C VAL A 211 -13.77 -13.12 -2.95
N ASP A 212 -14.22 -12.48 -1.86
CA ASP A 212 -15.26 -13.00 -0.98
C ASP A 212 -16.69 -12.68 -1.45
N SER A 213 -16.84 -11.67 -2.32
CA SER A 213 -18.14 -11.20 -2.80
C SER A 213 -18.24 -11.14 -4.32
N CYS A 214 -17.20 -11.58 -5.03
CA CYS A 214 -17.09 -11.58 -6.49
C CYS A 214 -17.36 -10.21 -7.11
N LYS A 215 -16.89 -9.14 -6.46
CA LYS A 215 -17.02 -7.77 -6.97
C LYS A 215 -15.68 -7.27 -7.50
N THR A 216 -15.75 -6.44 -8.52
CA THR A 216 -14.56 -5.80 -9.10
C THR A 216 -14.75 -4.30 -9.21
N ASN A 217 -13.65 -3.57 -9.15
CA ASN A 217 -13.58 -2.18 -9.55
C ASN A 217 -12.19 -1.89 -10.11
N GLN A 218 -12.09 -0.84 -10.90
CA GLN A 218 -10.83 -0.47 -11.54
C GLN A 218 -10.67 1.03 -11.62
N PHE A 219 -9.42 1.47 -11.52
CA PHE A 219 -9.07 2.88 -11.49
C PHE A 219 -7.94 3.16 -12.46
N ARG A 220 -8.12 4.20 -13.27
CA ARG A 220 -7.11 4.71 -14.19
C ARG A 220 -6.21 5.68 -13.44
N ILE A 221 -4.91 5.41 -13.46
CA ILE A 221 -3.88 6.21 -12.78
C ILE A 221 -3.01 6.88 -13.83
N GLU A 222 -2.87 8.20 -13.74
CA GLU A 222 -2.05 9.02 -14.63
C GLU A 222 -1.08 9.88 -13.81
N LEU A 223 -0.01 10.32 -14.45
CA LEU A 223 0.85 11.37 -13.92
C LEU A 223 0.54 12.69 -14.63
N SER A 224 0.50 13.79 -13.87
CA SER A 224 0.09 15.09 -14.43
C SER A 224 1.12 15.69 -15.39
N ASN A 225 2.37 15.24 -15.35
CA ASN A 225 3.45 15.71 -16.21
C ASN A 225 4.24 14.54 -16.82
N ASP A 226 3.57 13.74 -17.64
CA ASP A 226 4.14 12.59 -18.38
C ASP A 226 4.79 11.55 -17.46
N TYR A 227 6.06 11.68 -17.10
CA TYR A 227 6.78 10.79 -16.17
C TYR A 227 6.81 11.30 -14.73
N ASP A 228 6.35 12.52 -14.46
CA ASP A 228 6.46 13.18 -13.16
C ASP A 228 5.17 13.90 -12.75
N GLY A 229 5.20 14.62 -11.62
CA GLY A 229 4.09 15.42 -11.11
C GLY A 229 3.12 14.66 -10.23
N GLU A 230 1.88 15.12 -10.21
CA GLU A 230 0.80 14.61 -9.36
C GLU A 230 0.29 13.25 -9.85
N ILE A 231 0.02 12.35 -8.91
CA ILE A 231 -0.66 11.09 -9.20
C ILE A 231 -2.17 11.34 -9.29
N LEU A 232 -2.71 11.30 -10.50
CA LEU A 232 -4.11 11.55 -10.79
C LEU A 232 -4.90 10.24 -10.80
N VAL A 233 -6.03 10.23 -10.09
CA VAL A 233 -6.96 9.09 -10.06
C VAL A 233 -8.20 9.43 -10.89
N LYS A 234 -8.48 8.58 -11.87
CA LYS A 234 -9.57 8.76 -12.83
C LYS A 234 -10.42 7.50 -12.93
N THR A 235 -11.66 7.70 -13.33
CA THR A 235 -12.50 6.62 -13.87
C THR A 235 -11.94 6.16 -15.22
N MET A 236 -12.38 5.00 -15.71
CA MET A 236 -11.89 4.45 -16.98
C MET A 236 -12.24 5.29 -18.21
N ASP A 237 -13.33 6.07 -18.14
CA ASP A 237 -13.70 7.08 -19.14
C ASP A 237 -12.95 8.42 -18.95
N GLY A 238 -11.95 8.48 -18.06
CA GLY A 238 -11.02 9.59 -17.93
C GLY A 238 -11.47 10.75 -17.04
N ARG A 239 -12.61 10.62 -16.33
CA ARG A 239 -13.08 11.66 -15.41
C ARG A 239 -12.31 11.60 -14.08
N PRO A 240 -11.81 12.73 -13.56
CA PRO A 240 -11.17 12.77 -12.24
C PRO A 240 -12.09 12.26 -11.12
N ILE A 241 -11.54 11.46 -10.22
CA ILE A 241 -12.22 11.04 -8.99
C ILE A 241 -11.80 11.99 -7.87
N VAL A 242 -12.74 12.83 -7.44
CA VAL A 242 -12.53 13.84 -6.40
C VAL A 242 -13.44 13.56 -5.21
N PRO A 243 -13.03 13.94 -3.98
CA PRO A 243 -13.85 13.71 -2.81
C PRO A 243 -15.08 14.61 -2.82
N GLN A 244 -16.20 14.06 -2.39
CA GLN A 244 -17.45 14.78 -2.21
C GLN A 244 -17.63 15.17 -0.75
N THR A 245 -18.20 16.35 -0.51
CA THR A 245 -18.65 16.74 0.83
C THR A 245 -20.11 16.32 0.99
N ASP A 246 -20.47 15.72 2.12
CA ASP A 246 -21.86 15.31 2.39
C ASP A 246 -22.78 16.54 2.38
N PRO A 247 -23.78 16.62 1.48
CA PRO A 247 -24.68 17.77 1.43
C PRO A 247 -25.41 18.01 2.75
N MET A 248 -25.68 16.95 3.53
CA MET A 248 -26.32 17.09 4.83
C MET A 248 -25.40 17.74 5.87
N GLU A 249 -24.09 17.52 5.77
CA GLU A 249 -23.12 18.20 6.64
C GLU A 249 -22.95 19.67 6.21
N GLN A 250 -22.93 19.96 4.90
CA GLN A 250 -22.93 21.34 4.40
C GLN A 250 -24.19 22.13 4.78
N LEU A 251 -25.35 21.47 4.89
CA LEU A 251 -26.59 22.13 5.34
C LEU A 251 -26.55 22.48 6.84
N LYS A 252 -25.85 21.69 7.66
CA LYS A 252 -25.72 21.94 9.11
C LYS A 252 -24.72 23.06 9.39
N ASP A 253 -23.64 23.11 8.62
CA ASP A 253 -22.64 24.17 8.70
C ASP A 253 -22.23 24.62 7.28
N PRO A 254 -22.94 25.62 6.72
CA PRO A 254 -22.66 26.14 5.38
C PRO A 254 -21.25 26.76 5.22
N ASN A 255 -20.59 27.12 6.33
CA ASN A 255 -19.21 27.60 6.35
C ASN A 255 -18.23 26.53 6.83
N GLY A 256 -18.70 25.28 6.98
CA GLY A 256 -17.92 24.16 7.46
C GLY A 256 -16.86 23.71 6.46
N LYS A 257 -15.91 22.90 6.93
CA LYS A 257 -14.79 22.39 6.13
C LYS A 257 -15.33 21.51 4.99
N THR A 258 -15.03 21.87 3.75
CA THR A 258 -15.32 21.01 2.59
C THR A 258 -14.18 20.04 2.35
N ASN A 259 -14.52 18.83 1.89
CA ASN A 259 -13.50 17.89 1.46
C ASN A 259 -12.81 18.42 0.20
N VAL A 260 -11.48 18.34 0.18
CA VAL A 260 -10.62 18.75 -0.93
C VAL A 260 -9.87 17.54 -1.47
N PRO A 261 -9.43 17.53 -2.74
CA PRO A 261 -8.53 16.49 -3.23
C PRO A 261 -7.28 16.36 -2.36
N ILE A 262 -6.73 15.16 -2.27
CA ILE A 262 -5.45 14.91 -1.59
C ILE A 262 -4.37 15.75 -2.26
N GLY A 263 -3.70 16.58 -1.47
CA GLY A 263 -2.58 17.42 -1.92
C GLY A 263 -1.24 16.77 -1.61
N GLY A 264 -0.22 17.06 -2.43
CA GLY A 264 1.16 16.62 -2.18
C GLY A 264 1.45 15.15 -2.52
N LEU A 265 0.50 14.40 -3.08
CA LEU A 265 0.75 13.06 -3.61
C LEU A 265 1.40 13.16 -5.00
N THR A 266 2.69 13.50 -5.01
CA THR A 266 3.48 13.71 -6.24
C THR A 266 4.68 12.77 -6.29
N ILE A 267 5.20 12.53 -7.49
CA ILE A 267 6.42 11.75 -7.67
C ILE A 267 7.58 12.38 -6.91
N GLU A 268 7.73 13.70 -6.95
CA GLU A 268 8.81 14.44 -6.29
C GLU A 268 8.80 14.22 -4.77
N ASN A 269 7.63 14.28 -4.12
CA ASN A 269 7.51 14.04 -2.68
C ASN A 269 7.81 12.58 -2.31
N ILE A 270 7.43 11.62 -3.17
CA ILE A 270 7.77 10.21 -2.97
C ILE A 270 9.29 9.99 -3.13
N LEU A 271 9.91 10.62 -4.14
CA LEU A 271 11.35 10.55 -4.38
C LEU A 271 12.15 11.17 -3.24
N ALA A 272 11.72 12.30 -2.70
CA ALA A 272 12.34 12.93 -1.52
C ALA A 272 12.36 11.94 -0.33
N ARG A 273 11.24 11.25 -0.09
CA ARG A 273 11.16 10.21 0.93
C ARG A 273 12.05 9.00 0.63
N TYR A 274 12.19 8.59 -0.63
CA TYR A 274 13.16 7.54 -0.98
C TYR A 274 14.60 7.94 -0.69
N VAL A 275 14.99 9.18 -0.99
CA VAL A 275 16.32 9.71 -0.66
C VAL A 275 16.56 9.63 0.85
N GLU A 276 15.63 10.16 1.66
CA GLU A 276 15.73 10.07 3.12
C GLU A 276 15.80 8.63 3.64
N SER A 277 15.01 7.73 3.04
CA SER A 277 15.00 6.31 3.40
C SER A 277 16.35 5.68 3.14
N TYR A 278 16.92 5.95 1.96
CA TYR A 278 18.23 5.43 1.56
C TYR A 278 19.35 5.93 2.46
N GLU A 279 19.37 7.23 2.77
CA GLU A 279 20.38 7.80 3.69
C GLU A 279 20.29 7.15 5.07
N LYS A 280 19.08 6.91 5.59
CA LYS A 280 18.87 6.18 6.85
C LYS A 280 19.37 4.72 6.79
N LEU A 281 19.44 4.07 5.63
CA LEU A 281 20.00 2.71 5.49
C LEU A 281 21.50 2.65 5.77
N LYS A 282 22.21 3.77 5.61
CA LYS A 282 23.65 3.84 5.87
C LYS A 282 23.98 3.75 7.36
N ALA A 283 23.03 4.09 8.24
CA ALA A 283 23.21 3.96 9.68
C ALA A 283 23.26 2.49 10.14
N ASP A 284 24.05 2.23 11.18
CA ASP A 284 24.16 0.93 11.86
C ASP A 284 23.02 0.67 12.85
N SER A 285 22.38 1.73 13.33
CA SER A 285 21.18 1.66 14.17
C SER A 285 19.91 1.93 13.36
N PRO A 286 18.78 1.31 13.73
CA PRO A 286 17.51 1.59 13.08
C PRO A 286 17.12 3.08 13.26
N PRO A 287 16.56 3.74 12.23
CA PRO A 287 16.14 5.13 12.32
C PRO A 287 14.90 5.28 13.22
N ASP A 288 14.55 6.52 13.56
CA ASP A 288 13.34 6.84 14.33
C ASP A 288 12.07 6.28 13.68
N ARG A 289 11.05 6.08 14.52
CA ARG A 289 9.77 5.52 14.11
C ARG A 289 8.95 6.61 13.42
N ASP A 290 8.58 6.38 12.16
CA ASP A 290 7.70 7.29 11.40
C ASP A 290 6.23 7.21 11.86
N PHE A 291 5.85 6.13 12.55
CA PHE A 291 4.49 5.84 12.98
C PHE A 291 4.51 5.31 14.41
N SER A 292 3.40 5.45 15.13
CA SER A 292 3.32 5.08 16.55
C SER A 292 2.42 3.86 16.78
N LEU A 293 2.87 2.90 17.60
CA LEU A 293 2.02 1.77 18.03
C LEU A 293 0.86 2.22 18.94
N ARG A 294 1.10 3.27 19.73
CA ARG A 294 0.10 4.00 20.49
C ARG A 294 0.40 5.49 20.37
N TYR A 295 -0.61 6.31 20.12
CA TYR A 295 -0.45 7.76 20.10
C TYR A 295 -0.10 8.30 21.49
N SER A 296 0.72 9.35 21.54
CA SER A 296 0.83 10.17 22.76
C SER A 296 -0.50 10.91 23.02
N ASP A 297 -0.72 11.37 24.25
CA ASP A 297 -1.93 12.14 24.58
C ASP A 297 -2.07 13.40 23.71
N GLU A 298 -0.95 14.06 23.41
CA GLU A 298 -0.89 15.24 22.55
C GLU A 298 -1.34 14.93 21.11
N VAL A 299 -0.78 13.87 20.51
CA VAL A 299 -1.14 13.45 19.14
C VAL A 299 -2.58 12.95 19.10
N PHE A 300 -3.03 12.23 20.13
CA PHE A 300 -4.40 11.75 20.23
C PHE A 300 -5.41 12.89 20.27
N GLU A 301 -5.18 13.92 21.09
CA GLU A 301 -6.07 15.08 21.18
C GLU A 301 -6.07 15.92 19.90
N GLU A 302 -4.93 16.03 19.20
CA GLU A 302 -4.89 16.69 17.90
C GLU A 302 -5.67 15.90 16.83
N LEU A 303 -5.48 14.58 16.73
CA LEU A 303 -6.24 13.73 15.80
C LEU A 303 -7.73 13.70 16.11
N LYS A 304 -8.10 13.77 17.40
CA LYS A 304 -9.49 13.89 17.86
C LYS A 304 -10.11 15.21 17.43
N LYS A 305 -9.39 16.32 17.61
CA LYS A 305 -9.82 17.66 17.16
C LYS A 305 -9.97 17.74 15.64
N GLN A 306 -9.10 17.05 14.91
CA GLN A 306 -9.16 16.94 13.45
C GLN A 306 -10.30 16.03 12.96
N GLY A 307 -10.89 15.20 13.83
CA GLY A 307 -11.94 14.25 13.44
C GLY A 307 -11.42 12.99 12.72
N GLU A 308 -10.13 12.68 12.86
CA GLU A 308 -9.47 11.50 12.24
C GLU A 308 -9.69 10.21 13.06
N LEU A 309 -10.23 10.33 14.28
CA LEU A 309 -10.46 9.20 15.17
C LEU A 309 -11.91 8.74 15.16
N THR A 310 -12.12 7.42 15.04
CA THR A 310 -13.44 6.82 15.19
C THR A 310 -13.85 6.77 16.66
N LYS A 311 -15.16 6.76 16.93
CA LYS A 311 -15.71 6.59 18.29
C LYS A 311 -15.13 5.36 19.00
N THR A 312 -14.93 4.27 18.27
CA THR A 312 -14.34 3.05 18.79
C THR A 312 -12.87 3.21 19.17
N LYS A 313 -12.05 3.90 18.34
CA LYS A 313 -10.65 4.19 18.68
C LYS A 313 -10.56 5.10 19.92
N MET A 314 -11.40 6.12 20.02
CA MET A 314 -11.42 7.02 21.18
C MET A 314 -11.75 6.26 22.47
N ALA A 315 -12.84 5.48 22.47
CA ALA A 315 -13.21 4.68 23.64
C ALA A 315 -12.12 3.64 24.02
N ALA A 316 -11.44 3.06 23.04
CA ALA A 316 -10.34 2.12 23.30
C ALA A 316 -9.11 2.80 23.91
N PHE A 317 -8.78 4.02 23.47
CA PHE A 317 -7.66 4.79 24.00
C PHE A 317 -7.85 5.15 25.47
N GLU A 318 -9.06 5.62 25.81
CA GLU A 318 -9.44 6.07 27.15
C GLU A 318 -9.63 4.91 28.13
N LYS A 319 -10.05 3.72 27.64
CA LYS A 319 -10.32 2.55 28.50
C LYS A 319 -9.06 2.00 29.16
N ASN A 320 -7.93 1.95 28.45
CA ASN A 320 -6.69 1.37 28.96
C ASN A 320 -5.46 1.98 28.29
N ALA A 321 -4.50 2.43 29.11
CA ALA A 321 -3.21 2.95 28.68
C ALA A 321 -2.37 1.90 27.92
N THR A 322 -2.59 0.61 28.16
CA THR A 322 -1.86 -0.46 27.46
C THR A 322 -2.43 -0.82 26.08
N ASN A 323 -3.58 -0.27 25.69
CA ASN A 323 -4.16 -0.58 24.38
C ASN A 323 -3.31 0.03 23.23
N PRO A 324 -2.96 -0.73 22.18
CA PRO A 324 -2.19 -0.23 21.04
C PRO A 324 -3.08 0.57 20.08
N VAL A 325 -3.53 1.75 20.53
CA VAL A 325 -4.32 2.67 19.72
C VAL A 325 -3.39 3.67 19.06
N GLY A 326 -2.86 3.28 17.91
CA GLY A 326 -1.99 4.10 17.08
C GLY A 326 -2.23 3.86 15.60
N ASP A 327 -1.13 3.95 14.86
CA ASP A 327 -1.07 3.75 13.42
C ASP A 327 -1.14 2.26 13.07
N TRP A 328 -1.93 1.95 12.05
CA TRP A 328 -2.10 0.58 11.59
C TRP A 328 -0.79 0.03 11.02
N GLN A 329 0.09 0.91 10.51
CA GLN A 329 1.43 0.58 10.02
C GLN A 329 2.26 -0.13 11.09
N CYS A 330 2.19 0.30 12.35
CA CYS A 330 2.86 -0.36 13.48
C CYS A 330 2.11 -1.62 13.93
N SER A 331 0.77 -1.61 13.88
CA SER A 331 -0.05 -2.75 14.30
C SER A 331 0.17 -4.01 13.44
N TYR A 332 0.44 -3.82 12.14
CA TYR A 332 0.65 -4.89 11.17
C TYR A 332 2.10 -4.98 10.68
N CYS A 333 3.06 -4.42 11.42
CA CYS A 333 4.47 -4.50 11.05
C CYS A 333 5.06 -5.87 11.40
N ASP A 334 5.73 -6.51 10.45
CA ASP A 334 6.45 -7.78 10.66
C ASP A 334 7.58 -7.71 11.71
N TRP A 335 8.02 -6.50 12.07
CA TRP A 335 9.06 -6.23 13.08
C TRP A 335 8.49 -5.48 14.28
N LYS A 336 7.18 -5.62 14.56
CA LYS A 336 6.54 -4.86 15.65
C LYS A 336 7.21 -5.15 16.98
N ASP A 337 7.45 -6.41 17.34
CA ASP A 337 8.03 -6.76 18.65
C ASP A 337 9.54 -6.45 18.72
N GLU A 338 10.26 -6.47 17.59
CA GLU A 338 11.64 -5.94 17.51
C GLU A 338 11.66 -4.41 17.70
N CYS A 339 10.70 -3.71 17.10
CA CYS A 339 10.57 -2.26 17.18
C CYS A 339 10.00 -1.80 18.54
N TYR A 340 9.18 -2.63 19.18
CA TYR A 340 8.46 -2.36 20.41
C TYR A 340 8.60 -3.55 21.39
N PRO A 341 9.82 -3.81 21.92
CA PRO A 341 10.08 -4.97 22.79
C PRO A 341 9.28 -4.96 24.09
N PHE A 342 8.79 -3.79 24.52
CA PHE A 342 7.91 -3.63 25.68
C PHE A 342 6.52 -3.14 25.25
N GLY A 343 6.05 -3.56 24.07
CA GLY A 343 4.76 -3.15 23.51
C GLY A 343 4.60 -1.63 23.51
N VAL A 344 3.42 -1.15 23.93
CA VAL A 344 3.13 0.29 23.98
C VAL A 344 3.95 1.05 25.04
N MET A 345 4.62 0.35 25.96
CA MET A 345 5.47 0.96 27.00
C MET A 345 6.91 1.19 26.53
N THR A 346 7.27 0.74 25.32
CA THR A 346 8.65 0.82 24.81
C THR A 346 9.21 2.23 24.87
N GLU A 347 8.46 3.24 24.43
CA GLU A 347 8.94 4.64 24.39
C GLU A 347 9.13 5.22 25.81
N LEU A 348 8.32 4.80 26.78
CA LEU A 348 8.50 5.17 28.20
C LEU A 348 9.74 4.51 28.80
N VAL A 349 10.03 3.26 28.43
CA VAL A 349 11.26 2.58 28.85
C VAL A 349 12.48 3.25 28.23
N GLU A 350 12.43 3.54 26.92
CA GLU A 350 13.54 4.18 26.18
C GLU A 350 13.85 5.59 26.71
N SER A 351 12.84 6.34 27.15
CA SER A 351 13.01 7.66 27.77
C SER A 351 13.37 7.62 29.27
N GLY A 352 13.44 6.43 29.88
CA GLY A 352 13.75 6.24 31.30
C GLY A 352 12.59 6.59 32.26
N GLY A 353 11.37 6.74 31.75
CA GLY A 353 10.17 7.00 32.55
C GLY A 353 9.68 5.79 33.37
N ILE A 354 10.03 4.57 32.95
CA ILE A 354 9.69 3.33 33.65
C ILE A 354 10.80 2.28 33.46
N THR A 355 10.97 1.38 34.44
CA THR A 355 11.91 0.25 34.31
C THR A 355 11.36 -0.82 33.37
N LYS A 356 12.23 -1.71 32.87
CA LYS A 356 11.81 -2.83 32.02
C LYS A 356 10.89 -3.78 32.78
N GLU A 357 11.22 -4.04 34.04
CA GLU A 357 10.47 -4.93 34.93
C GLU A 357 9.07 -4.38 35.21
N ASP A 358 8.97 -3.07 35.49
CA ASP A 358 7.68 -2.43 35.71
C ASP A 358 6.84 -2.40 34.42
N ALA A 359 7.45 -2.15 33.26
CA ALA A 359 6.75 -2.20 31.97
C ALA A 359 6.16 -3.59 31.68
N MET A 360 6.91 -4.66 31.95
CA MET A 360 6.42 -6.04 31.79
C MET A 360 5.26 -6.35 32.76
N ARG A 361 5.34 -5.88 34.01
CA ARG A 361 4.27 -6.02 34.99
C ARG A 361 2.98 -5.31 34.55
N GLU A 362 3.08 -4.09 34.04
CA GLU A 362 1.92 -3.34 33.52
C GLU A 362 1.26 -4.01 32.31
N LEU A 363 2.05 -4.75 31.51
CA LEU A 363 1.54 -5.54 30.39
C LEU A 363 0.99 -6.91 30.80
N GLY A 364 1.10 -7.28 32.09
CA GLY A 364 0.56 -8.51 32.65
C GLY A 364 1.45 -9.74 32.46
N PHE A 365 2.77 -9.56 32.31
CA PHE A 365 3.77 -10.63 32.23
C PHE A 365 4.46 -10.92 33.56
#